data_AF-A0A2G0ZA95-F1
#
_entry.id   AF-A0A2G0ZA95-F1
#
_cell.length_a   1.000
_cell.length_b   1.000
_cell.length_c   1.000
_cell.angle_alpha   90.00
_cell.angle_beta   90.00
_cell.angle_gamma   90.00
#
_symmetry.space_group_name_H-M   'P 1'
#
loop_
_entity.id
_entity.type
_entity.pdbx_description
1 polymer ?
#
loop_
_entity_poly.entity_id
_entity_poly.type
_entity_poly.pdbx_seq_one_letter_code
_entity_poly.pdbx_strand_id
1 'polypeptide(L)'
;METPPVVPQALQFADSHFHPSNYAYQGISLKSLLSDYLSASVVRSVVMPLPLQQRWDSFENYQVTDPSGRLYGANYYIGPRADLYYYAFADAMYAREYLQLSPAEQGRLDLMITGFNPMDRYGAQHIKRVLLTFPGAFAGIGEFTVHKELVSRKIAGETIRSTATVPLPPDLDKKGTMSLYAQSLADLLKVAEETGLVVTLHNDLYQTEVNYDGTVEAIYPDRTYEAALKHLCSTAPQASVIWAHTGLGRYVKPTSSHLKTVARILDSCPAWVVDISWDLVQESIIHPGPGMPPVNEWIGFFNQYSSRVLWGSDTVMFSKNTLELPDKVVPGQRLTVEQYLALPELIRPLFSRLPPQVAEKISHGNYVRLFDEARRKVRAWEASHAQDDVWDLAGPSAAVR
;
A
#
# COMPACT_ATOMS: atom_id res chain seq x y z
N MET A 1 17.59 -16.13 -45.27
CA MET A 1 17.16 -16.65 -43.96
C MET A 1 16.20 -15.63 -43.39
N GLU A 2 14.90 -15.90 -43.51
CA GLU A 2 13.89 -15.12 -42.81
C GLU A 2 14.10 -15.33 -41.31
N THR A 3 14.24 -14.24 -40.56
CA THR A 3 14.18 -14.26 -39.10
C THR A 3 12.87 -14.91 -38.69
N PRO A 4 12.89 -15.91 -37.78
CA PRO A 4 11.65 -16.50 -37.31
C PRO A 4 10.75 -15.40 -36.72
N PRO A 5 9.42 -15.51 -36.89
CA PRO A 5 8.51 -14.55 -36.28
C PRO A 5 8.74 -14.57 -34.77
N VAL A 6 9.10 -13.43 -34.21
CA VAL A 6 9.12 -13.22 -32.75
C VAL A 6 7.68 -13.34 -32.30
N VAL A 7 7.31 -14.51 -31.77
CA VAL A 7 6.04 -14.66 -31.06
C VAL A 7 6.11 -13.67 -29.90
N PRO A 8 5.19 -12.69 -29.80
CA PRO A 8 5.21 -11.77 -28.69
C PRO A 8 5.10 -12.57 -27.40
N GLN A 9 6.12 -12.49 -26.54
CA GLN A 9 6.05 -13.12 -25.22
C GLN A 9 4.83 -12.53 -24.50
N ALA A 10 4.00 -13.39 -23.92
CA ALA A 10 2.82 -12.95 -23.18
C ALA A 10 3.24 -11.96 -22.10
N LEU A 11 2.53 -10.83 -21.98
CA LEU A 11 2.84 -9.79 -21.02
C LEU A 11 2.79 -10.37 -19.60
N GLN A 12 3.92 -10.29 -18.91
CA GLN A 12 4.06 -10.69 -17.51
C GLN A 12 3.75 -9.52 -16.60
N PHE A 13 3.29 -9.85 -15.39
CA PHE A 13 2.94 -8.93 -14.33
C PHE A 13 3.78 -9.21 -13.09
N ALA A 14 4.29 -8.15 -12.48
CA ALA A 14 4.78 -8.17 -11.12
C ALA A 14 3.84 -7.30 -10.27
N ASP A 15 3.22 -7.92 -9.27
CA ASP A 15 2.18 -7.28 -8.46
C ASP A 15 2.81 -6.35 -7.42
N SER A 16 2.78 -5.03 -7.69
CA SER A 16 3.34 -4.02 -6.80
C SER A 16 2.52 -3.76 -5.55
N HIS A 17 1.34 -4.36 -5.41
CA HIS A 17 0.45 -4.08 -4.29
C HIS A 17 -0.43 -5.28 -3.95
N PHE A 18 -0.13 -5.97 -2.85
CA PHE A 18 -0.85 -7.17 -2.46
C PHE A 18 -0.91 -7.35 -0.94
N HIS A 19 -2.11 -7.67 -0.44
CA HIS A 19 -2.38 -7.91 0.98
C HIS A 19 -2.70 -9.39 1.25
N PRO A 20 -1.80 -10.16 1.90
CA PRO A 20 -1.98 -11.59 2.14
C PRO A 20 -3.03 -11.90 3.22
N SER A 21 -3.48 -10.88 3.96
CA SER A 21 -4.43 -11.01 5.07
C SER A 21 -5.41 -9.83 5.13
N ASN A 22 -6.57 -10.04 5.73
CA ASN A 22 -7.56 -8.99 5.99
C ASN A 22 -7.34 -8.29 7.36
N TYR A 23 -8.23 -7.37 7.72
CA TYR A 23 -8.21 -6.61 8.98
C TYR A 23 -8.45 -7.45 10.24
N ALA A 24 -8.67 -8.77 10.13
CA ALA A 24 -8.74 -9.71 11.24
C ALA A 24 -7.62 -10.78 11.14
N TYR A 25 -6.63 -10.56 10.28
CA TYR A 25 -5.53 -11.48 9.99
C TYR A 25 -5.96 -12.89 9.54
N GLN A 26 -7.13 -12.99 8.92
CA GLN A 26 -7.47 -14.14 8.08
C GLN A 26 -6.76 -13.97 6.75
N GLY A 27 -6.00 -14.97 6.31
CA GLY A 27 -5.11 -14.81 5.17
C GLY A 27 -4.61 -16.10 4.53
N ILE A 28 -3.50 -15.99 3.83
CA ILE A 28 -2.80 -17.07 3.15
C ILE A 28 -1.35 -17.19 3.65
N SER A 29 -0.80 -18.41 3.60
CA SER A 29 0.64 -18.64 3.79
C SER A 29 1.42 -18.27 2.52
N LEU A 30 2.70 -17.93 2.67
CA LEU A 30 3.54 -17.58 1.53
C LEU A 30 3.73 -18.75 0.56
N LYS A 31 3.80 -19.98 1.10
CA LYS A 31 3.93 -21.19 0.28
C LYS A 31 2.69 -21.42 -0.60
N SER A 32 1.49 -21.25 -0.06
CA SER A 32 0.25 -21.36 -0.85
C SER A 32 0.10 -20.22 -1.85
N LEU A 33 0.53 -19.00 -1.50
CA LEU A 33 0.58 -17.88 -2.46
C LEU A 33 1.47 -18.25 -3.66
N LEU A 34 2.65 -18.78 -3.41
CA LEU A 34 3.62 -19.18 -4.43
C LEU A 34 3.14 -20.34 -5.31
N SER A 35 2.52 -21.36 -4.71
CA SER A 35 2.10 -22.56 -5.43
C SER A 35 0.80 -22.39 -6.19
N ASP A 36 -0.15 -21.66 -5.62
CA ASP A 36 -1.53 -21.64 -6.12
C ASP A 36 -1.84 -20.39 -6.95
N TYR A 37 -1.24 -19.23 -6.63
CA TYR A 37 -1.62 -17.93 -7.20
C TYR A 37 -0.57 -17.35 -8.14
N LEU A 38 0.71 -17.38 -7.76
CA LEU A 38 1.77 -16.86 -8.63
C LEU A 38 2.00 -17.82 -9.81
N SER A 39 1.91 -17.30 -11.02
CA SER A 39 1.90 -18.07 -12.27
C SER A 39 2.94 -17.56 -13.28
N ALA A 40 2.88 -18.05 -14.52
CA ALA A 40 3.65 -17.48 -15.62
C ALA A 40 3.16 -16.07 -16.03
N SER A 41 1.93 -15.71 -15.64
CA SER A 41 1.34 -14.40 -15.87
C SER A 41 1.69 -13.42 -14.76
N VAL A 42 1.51 -13.81 -13.49
CA VAL A 42 1.92 -13.01 -12.32
C VAL A 42 3.15 -13.66 -11.69
N VAL A 43 4.33 -13.15 -12.04
CA VAL A 43 5.60 -13.85 -11.82
C VAL A 43 6.24 -13.55 -10.47
N ARG A 44 5.92 -12.38 -9.90
CA ARG A 44 6.49 -11.84 -8.65
C ARG A 44 5.46 -10.93 -7.98
N SER A 45 5.49 -10.81 -6.65
CA SER A 45 4.57 -9.96 -5.90
C SER A 45 5.21 -9.38 -4.65
N VAL A 46 4.83 -8.15 -4.27
CA VAL A 46 5.07 -7.71 -2.88
C VAL A 46 4.20 -8.52 -1.93
N VAL A 47 4.59 -8.55 -0.66
CA VAL A 47 3.73 -9.06 0.41
C VAL A 47 3.64 -7.98 1.48
N MET A 48 2.50 -7.30 1.53
CA MET A 48 2.20 -6.25 2.49
C MET A 48 1.04 -6.70 3.37
N PRO A 49 1.27 -7.33 4.53
CA PRO A 49 0.19 -7.54 5.50
C PRO A 49 -0.55 -6.21 5.72
N LEU A 50 -1.88 -6.25 5.88
CA LEU A 50 -2.55 -4.99 6.23
C LEU A 50 -1.95 -4.48 7.54
N PRO A 51 -1.52 -3.21 7.61
CA PRO A 51 -0.83 -2.68 8.79
C PRO A 51 -1.75 -2.58 10.02
N LEU A 52 -3.05 -2.47 9.77
CA LEU A 52 -4.09 -2.16 10.74
C LEU A 52 -5.01 -3.36 10.98
N GLN A 53 -5.23 -3.70 12.24
CA GLN A 53 -6.27 -4.64 12.67
C GLN A 53 -7.53 -3.88 13.08
N GLN A 54 -8.71 -4.39 12.68
CA GLN A 54 -9.98 -3.89 13.17
C GLN A 54 -10.24 -4.44 14.57
N ARG A 55 -10.36 -3.55 15.56
CA ARG A 55 -10.81 -3.94 16.89
C ARG A 55 -12.24 -4.44 16.80
N TRP A 56 -12.51 -5.61 17.37
CA TRP A 56 -13.86 -6.12 17.55
C TRP A 56 -14.29 -5.84 18.98
N ASP A 57 -15.02 -4.73 19.16
CA ASP A 57 -15.46 -4.26 20.46
C ASP A 57 -16.82 -4.88 20.84
N SER A 58 -16.88 -5.56 22.00
CA SER A 58 -18.09 -6.24 22.47
C SER A 58 -19.22 -5.26 22.81
N PHE A 59 -18.92 -3.98 23.03
CA PHE A 59 -19.92 -2.96 23.31
C PHE A 59 -20.59 -2.39 22.05
N GLU A 60 -20.09 -2.68 20.85
CA GLU A 60 -20.69 -2.20 19.60
C GLU A 60 -21.83 -3.08 19.08
N ASN A 61 -22.00 -4.27 19.68
CA ASN A 61 -22.95 -5.29 19.22
C ASN A 61 -22.87 -5.55 17.69
N TYR A 62 -21.65 -5.47 17.14
CA TYR A 62 -21.38 -5.70 15.72
C TYR A 62 -21.02 -7.17 15.49
N GLN A 63 -21.98 -8.06 15.73
CA GLN A 63 -21.77 -9.51 15.67
C GLN A 63 -23.04 -10.27 15.31
N VAL A 64 -22.87 -11.45 14.70
CA VAL A 64 -23.95 -12.40 14.37
C VAL A 64 -23.49 -13.79 14.77
N THR A 65 -24.39 -14.56 15.40
CA THR A 65 -24.19 -15.99 15.63
C THR A 65 -24.92 -16.76 14.54
N ASP A 66 -24.21 -17.59 13.78
CA ASP A 66 -24.86 -18.43 12.77
C ASP A 66 -25.67 -19.58 13.42
N PRO A 67 -26.51 -20.31 12.66
CA PRO A 67 -27.29 -21.43 13.21
C PRO A 67 -26.47 -22.58 13.82
N SER A 68 -25.15 -22.65 13.55
CA SER A 68 -24.24 -23.63 14.17
C SER A 68 -23.70 -23.19 15.53
N GLY A 69 -24.01 -21.96 15.96
CA GLY A 69 -23.49 -21.39 17.20
C GLY A 69 -22.15 -20.67 17.05
N ARG A 70 -21.65 -20.51 15.82
CA ARG A 70 -20.38 -19.80 15.57
C ARG A 70 -20.62 -18.29 15.52
N LEU A 71 -19.80 -17.55 16.26
CA LEU A 71 -19.84 -16.09 16.30
C LEU A 71 -18.98 -15.47 15.20
N TYR A 72 -19.54 -14.50 14.48
CA TYR A 72 -18.86 -13.69 13.47
C TYR A 72 -18.98 -12.22 13.85
N GLY A 73 -17.95 -11.46 13.52
CA GLY A 73 -17.92 -10.02 13.78
C GLY A 73 -17.16 -9.24 12.73
N ALA A 74 -16.74 -8.05 13.13
CA ALA A 74 -15.97 -7.11 12.34
C ALA A 74 -14.64 -7.71 11.86
N ASN A 75 -14.47 -7.87 10.54
CA ASN A 75 -13.18 -8.16 9.90
C ASN A 75 -12.85 -7.16 8.77
N TYR A 76 -13.50 -6.00 8.81
CA TYR A 76 -13.36 -4.92 7.84
C TYR A 76 -13.57 -3.56 8.50
N TYR A 77 -12.99 -2.51 7.92
CA TYR A 77 -12.95 -1.18 8.54
C TYR A 77 -14.24 -0.35 8.38
N ILE A 78 -15.11 -0.70 7.42
CA ILE A 78 -16.42 -0.04 7.22
C ILE A 78 -17.50 -0.81 7.98
N GLY A 79 -18.28 -0.09 8.79
CA GLY A 79 -19.38 -0.60 9.61
C GLY A 79 -19.11 -0.45 11.11
N PRO A 80 -18.06 -1.10 11.66
CA PRO A 80 -17.70 -0.94 13.08
C PRO A 80 -17.27 0.49 13.39
N ARG A 81 -17.62 0.98 14.58
CA ARG A 81 -17.13 2.27 15.08
C ARG A 81 -15.77 2.15 15.76
N ALA A 82 -15.41 0.93 16.18
CA ALA A 82 -14.22 0.67 16.95
C ALA A 82 -12.98 1.01 16.15
N ASP A 83 -11.93 1.43 16.85
CA ASP A 83 -10.68 1.86 16.24
C ASP A 83 -9.96 0.74 15.48
N LEU A 84 -9.03 1.19 14.65
CA LEU A 84 -8.01 0.40 13.97
C LEU A 84 -6.70 0.56 14.74
N TYR A 85 -5.93 -0.50 14.93
CA TYR A 85 -4.62 -0.40 15.59
C TYR A 85 -3.54 -1.13 14.80
N TYR A 86 -2.29 -0.65 14.89
CA TYR A 86 -1.16 -1.28 14.22
C TYR A 86 -0.83 -2.62 14.85
N TYR A 87 -0.73 -3.67 14.05
CA TYR A 87 -0.46 -5.03 14.53
C TYR A 87 0.92 -5.53 14.08
N ALA A 88 1.94 -5.13 14.87
CA ALA A 88 3.36 -5.42 14.62
C ALA A 88 3.70 -6.91 14.47
N PHE A 89 2.91 -7.82 15.05
CA PHE A 89 3.21 -9.25 15.03
C PHE A 89 3.08 -9.86 13.63
N ALA A 90 2.30 -9.24 12.73
CA ALA A 90 2.15 -9.69 11.34
C ALA A 90 3.49 -9.80 10.61
N ASP A 91 4.36 -8.80 10.79
CA ASP A 91 5.65 -8.75 10.11
C ASP A 91 6.53 -9.93 10.53
N ALA A 92 6.54 -10.28 11.82
CA ALA A 92 7.28 -11.44 12.34
C ALA A 92 6.71 -12.78 11.82
N MET A 93 5.39 -12.90 11.70
CA MET A 93 4.75 -14.11 11.17
C MET A 93 5.20 -14.38 9.72
N TYR A 94 5.13 -13.37 8.87
CA TYR A 94 5.51 -13.51 7.46
C TYR A 94 7.03 -13.55 7.25
N ALA A 95 7.83 -12.85 8.06
CA ALA A 95 9.29 -12.98 8.02
C ALA A 95 9.72 -14.42 8.33
N ARG A 96 9.12 -15.05 9.34
CA ARG A 96 9.39 -16.45 9.68
C ARG A 96 9.06 -17.39 8.52
N GLU A 97 7.92 -17.21 7.85
CA GLU A 97 7.57 -18.02 6.67
C GLU A 97 8.54 -17.75 5.51
N TYR A 98 8.87 -16.50 5.25
CA TYR A 98 9.73 -16.09 4.13
C TYR A 98 11.14 -16.68 4.25
N LEU A 99 11.73 -16.65 5.46
CA LEU A 99 13.05 -17.19 5.73
C LEU A 99 13.13 -18.72 5.63
N GLN A 100 11.99 -19.42 5.59
CA GLN A 100 11.93 -20.87 5.35
C GLN A 100 11.80 -21.23 3.87
N LEU A 101 11.53 -20.25 3.00
CA LEU A 101 11.45 -20.47 1.56
C LEU A 101 12.85 -20.67 0.96
N SER A 102 12.93 -21.37 -0.16
CA SER A 102 14.15 -21.47 -0.95
C SER A 102 14.54 -20.11 -1.55
N PRO A 103 15.82 -19.89 -1.92
CA PRO A 103 16.25 -18.65 -2.58
C PRO A 103 15.47 -18.34 -3.88
N ALA A 104 15.06 -19.38 -4.62
CA ALA A 104 14.25 -19.20 -5.83
C ALA A 104 12.82 -18.74 -5.52
N GLU A 105 12.21 -19.26 -4.45
CA GLU A 105 10.89 -18.82 -3.98
C GLU A 105 10.94 -17.40 -3.39
N GLN A 106 11.97 -17.09 -2.60
CA GLN A 106 12.25 -15.73 -2.13
C GLN A 106 12.43 -14.76 -3.31
N GLY A 107 13.02 -15.20 -4.42
CA GLY A 107 13.12 -14.47 -5.67
C GLY A 107 11.78 -13.99 -6.27
N ARG A 108 10.66 -14.60 -5.85
CA ARG A 108 9.30 -14.28 -6.35
C ARG A 108 8.46 -13.45 -5.38
N LEU A 109 8.95 -13.13 -4.18
CA LEU A 109 8.20 -12.38 -3.18
C LEU A 109 9.05 -11.28 -2.56
N ASP A 110 8.53 -10.06 -2.47
CA ASP A 110 9.18 -8.94 -1.76
C ASP A 110 8.40 -8.59 -0.49
N LEU A 111 8.90 -9.02 0.67
CA LEU A 111 8.24 -8.80 1.94
C LEU A 111 8.41 -7.36 2.44
N MET A 112 7.35 -6.79 2.98
CA MET A 112 7.32 -5.40 3.45
C MET A 112 6.99 -5.34 4.95
N ILE A 113 7.62 -4.41 5.67
CA ILE A 113 7.32 -4.14 7.09
C ILE A 113 6.10 -3.22 7.15
N THR A 114 5.05 -3.59 7.88
CA THR A 114 3.75 -2.89 7.84
C THR A 114 3.23 -2.50 9.22
N GLY A 115 3.57 -3.26 10.25
CA GLY A 115 2.97 -3.14 11.58
C GLY A 115 3.61 -2.08 12.47
N PHE A 116 3.82 -0.87 11.96
CA PHE A 116 4.39 0.27 12.69
C PHE A 116 3.50 1.51 12.60
N ASN A 117 3.54 2.35 13.64
CA ASN A 117 2.83 3.62 13.61
C ASN A 117 3.68 4.70 12.92
N PRO A 118 3.27 5.25 11.76
CA PRO A 118 4.04 6.26 11.04
C PRO A 118 4.05 7.64 11.73
N MET A 119 3.20 7.84 12.73
CA MET A 119 3.15 9.05 13.57
C MET A 119 4.03 8.97 14.81
N ASP A 120 4.69 7.83 15.05
CA ASP A 120 5.63 7.67 16.15
C ASP A 120 7.07 7.94 15.68
N ARG A 121 7.76 8.85 16.38
CA ARG A 121 9.19 9.14 16.15
C ARG A 121 10.07 7.90 16.35
N TYR A 122 9.66 6.96 17.23
CA TYR A 122 10.35 5.68 17.41
C TYR A 122 10.04 4.65 16.31
N GLY A 123 9.12 4.96 15.37
CA GLY A 123 8.86 4.14 14.19
C GLY A 123 10.13 3.90 13.38
N ALA A 124 11.01 4.88 13.27
CA ALA A 124 12.32 4.75 12.61
C ALA A 124 13.18 3.65 13.25
N GLN A 125 13.29 3.62 14.57
CA GLN A 125 14.01 2.57 15.30
C GLN A 125 13.30 1.23 15.17
N HIS A 126 11.97 1.21 15.22
CA HIS A 126 11.21 -0.02 15.02
C HIS A 126 11.56 -0.69 13.68
N ILE A 127 11.58 0.05 12.57
CA ILE A 127 11.98 -0.47 11.26
C ILE A 127 13.39 -1.07 11.30
N LYS A 128 14.36 -0.36 11.87
CA LYS A 128 15.74 -0.87 12.01
C LYS A 128 15.78 -2.14 12.85
N ARG A 129 15.03 -2.21 13.95
CA ARG A 129 14.94 -3.41 14.79
C ARG A 129 14.39 -4.60 14.01
N VAL A 130 13.37 -4.40 13.18
CA VAL A 130 12.80 -5.46 12.36
C VAL A 130 13.83 -6.00 11.36
N LEU A 131 14.59 -5.11 10.68
CA LEU A 131 15.66 -5.52 9.77
C LEU A 131 16.77 -6.32 10.47
N LEU A 132 17.21 -5.85 11.65
CA LEU A 132 18.26 -6.52 12.43
C LEU A 132 17.78 -7.85 13.05
N THR A 133 16.48 -7.96 13.35
CA THR A 133 15.89 -9.19 13.92
C THR A 133 15.70 -10.27 12.85
N PHE A 134 15.32 -9.87 11.63
CA PHE A 134 15.03 -10.78 10.52
C PHE A 134 15.88 -10.45 9.29
N PRO A 135 17.22 -10.57 9.39
CA PRO A 135 18.08 -10.26 8.27
C PRO A 135 17.76 -11.18 7.09
N GLY A 136 17.80 -10.62 5.89
CA GLY A 136 17.43 -11.29 4.64
C GLY A 136 15.96 -11.18 4.25
N ALA A 137 15.05 -10.78 5.15
CA ALA A 137 13.61 -10.93 4.91
C ALA A 137 12.97 -9.78 4.11
N PHE A 138 13.18 -8.53 4.51
CA PHE A 138 12.36 -7.41 4.05
C PHE A 138 13.01 -6.60 2.89
N ALA A 139 12.18 -6.11 1.96
CA ALA A 139 12.62 -5.24 0.85
C ALA A 139 12.00 -3.83 0.92
N GLY A 140 11.07 -3.59 1.84
CA GLY A 140 10.46 -2.28 1.99
C GLY A 140 9.60 -2.11 3.25
N ILE A 141 8.93 -0.98 3.33
CA ILE A 141 7.97 -0.61 4.38
C ILE A 141 6.64 -0.17 3.75
N GLY A 142 5.54 -0.40 4.48
CA GLY A 142 4.18 -0.12 4.05
C GLY A 142 3.53 -1.25 3.24
N GLU A 143 2.29 -1.14 2.78
CA GLU A 143 1.45 0.07 2.83
C GLU A 143 1.26 0.58 4.26
N PHE A 144 1.58 1.85 4.49
CA PHE A 144 1.02 2.61 5.60
C PHE A 144 0.21 3.78 5.05
N THR A 145 -0.72 4.25 5.87
CA THR A 145 -1.72 5.22 5.45
C THR A 145 -1.55 6.53 6.21
N VAL A 146 -1.69 7.68 5.53
CA VAL A 146 -1.71 9.01 6.17
C VAL A 146 -3.10 9.63 6.09
N HIS A 147 -3.54 10.07 4.90
CA HIS A 147 -4.92 10.52 4.64
C HIS A 147 -5.66 9.49 3.79
N LYS A 148 -6.64 8.79 4.37
CA LYS A 148 -7.51 7.81 3.71
C LYS A 148 -8.90 7.87 4.32
N GLU A 149 -9.80 8.56 3.63
CA GLU A 149 -11.21 8.80 3.96
C GLU A 149 -11.62 8.65 5.45
N LEU A 150 -12.11 7.48 5.86
CA LEU A 150 -12.48 7.17 7.25
C LEU A 150 -11.38 6.43 8.03
N VAL A 151 -10.45 5.77 7.32
CA VAL A 151 -9.41 4.92 7.93
C VAL A 151 -8.54 5.76 8.85
N SER A 152 -8.03 6.90 8.38
CA SER A 152 -7.15 7.77 9.17
C SER A 152 -7.78 8.20 10.49
N ARG A 153 -9.07 8.54 10.48
CA ARG A 153 -9.82 8.96 11.67
C ARG A 153 -10.15 7.81 12.63
N LYS A 154 -10.06 6.56 12.17
CA LYS A 154 -10.26 5.36 13.00
C LYS A 154 -8.97 4.84 13.63
N ILE A 155 -7.79 5.33 13.21
CA ILE A 155 -6.53 4.88 13.81
C ILE A 155 -6.51 5.26 15.29
N ALA A 156 -6.27 4.26 16.14
CA ALA A 156 -6.19 4.40 17.58
C ALA A 156 -5.06 5.35 18.00
N GLY A 157 -5.31 6.14 19.04
CA GLY A 157 -4.38 7.12 19.58
C GLY A 157 -5.01 8.50 19.76
N GLU A 158 -4.25 9.42 20.33
CA GLU A 158 -4.67 10.80 20.51
C GLU A 158 -4.66 11.56 19.18
N THR A 159 -5.59 12.50 19.02
CA THR A 159 -5.53 13.43 17.89
C THR A 159 -4.27 14.30 18.00
N ILE A 160 -3.71 14.73 16.88
CA ILE A 160 -2.57 15.66 16.88
C ILE A 160 -2.94 16.94 17.65
N ARG A 161 -4.18 17.41 17.50
CA ARG A 161 -4.68 18.60 18.19
C ARG A 161 -4.66 18.47 19.72
N SER A 162 -4.89 17.28 20.27
CA SER A 162 -4.92 17.08 21.72
C SER A 162 -3.53 17.05 22.36
N THR A 163 -2.48 16.78 21.58
CA THR A 163 -1.11 16.66 22.09
C THR A 163 -0.17 17.78 21.62
N ALA A 164 -0.56 18.53 20.58
CA ALA A 164 0.29 19.56 19.98
C ALA A 164 0.60 20.73 20.93
N THR A 165 1.89 21.00 21.09
CA THR A 165 2.45 22.23 21.70
C THR A 165 3.07 23.17 20.68
N VAL A 166 2.99 22.80 19.39
CA VAL A 166 3.49 23.52 18.22
C VAL A 166 2.33 23.86 17.28
N PRO A 167 2.51 24.77 16.30
CA PRO A 167 1.47 25.05 15.31
C PRO A 167 0.97 23.77 14.63
N LEU A 168 -0.34 23.69 14.45
CA LEU A 168 -0.96 22.54 13.81
C LEU A 168 -0.59 22.50 12.32
N PRO A 169 -0.34 21.30 11.77
CA PRO A 169 0.00 21.17 10.36
C PRO A 169 -1.21 21.54 9.49
N PRO A 170 -0.97 22.10 8.28
CA PRO A 170 -2.03 22.67 7.45
C PRO A 170 -2.94 21.62 6.80
N ASP A 171 -2.50 20.36 6.75
CA ASP A 171 -3.26 19.22 6.22
C ASP A 171 -4.09 18.48 7.28
N LEU A 172 -4.10 18.98 8.52
CA LEU A 172 -4.78 18.32 9.63
C LEU A 172 -6.30 18.45 9.54
N ASP A 173 -6.99 17.31 9.54
CA ASP A 173 -8.45 17.28 9.68
C ASP A 173 -8.90 17.62 11.13
N LYS A 174 -10.20 17.88 11.36
CA LYS A 174 -10.72 18.28 12.68
C LYS A 174 -10.41 17.27 13.81
N LYS A 175 -10.41 15.98 13.49
CA LYS A 175 -10.15 14.85 14.40
C LYS A 175 -8.89 14.07 13.96
N GLY A 176 -7.96 14.74 13.28
CA GLY A 176 -6.86 14.07 12.61
C GLY A 176 -5.84 13.52 13.59
N THR A 177 -5.48 12.26 13.39
CA THR A 177 -4.37 11.59 14.08
C THR A 177 -3.11 11.56 13.22
N MET A 178 -3.23 11.93 11.93
CA MET A 178 -2.19 11.77 10.91
C MET A 178 -1.91 13.09 10.20
N SER A 179 -0.67 13.30 9.75
CA SER A 179 -0.28 14.46 8.93
C SER A 179 0.95 14.13 8.11
N LEU A 180 0.98 14.57 6.86
CA LEU A 180 2.13 14.48 5.95
C LEU A 180 3.28 15.43 6.36
N TYR A 181 3.01 16.41 7.23
CA TYR A 181 4.03 17.29 7.81
C TYR A 181 4.65 16.71 9.09
N ALA A 182 4.27 15.50 9.49
CA ALA A 182 4.81 14.87 10.67
C ALA A 182 6.30 14.60 10.53
N GLN A 183 7.06 15.05 11.52
CA GLN A 183 8.49 14.81 11.55
C GLN A 183 8.84 13.31 11.62
N SER A 184 7.97 12.48 12.22
CA SER A 184 8.13 11.02 12.23
C SER A 184 8.09 10.42 10.82
N LEU A 185 7.23 10.91 9.93
CA LEU A 185 7.20 10.48 8.52
C LEU A 185 8.50 10.84 7.80
N ALA A 186 9.00 12.06 8.03
CA ALA A 186 10.29 12.47 7.48
C ALA A 186 11.44 11.56 7.96
N ASP A 187 11.44 11.15 9.23
CA ASP A 187 12.45 10.22 9.75
C ASP A 187 12.33 8.83 9.11
N LEU A 188 11.10 8.34 8.91
CA LEU A 188 10.85 7.06 8.25
C LEU A 188 11.35 7.05 6.82
N LEU A 189 11.10 8.11 6.05
CA LEU A 189 11.63 8.22 4.69
C LEU A 189 13.16 8.33 4.66
N LYS A 190 13.77 9.00 5.64
CA LYS A 190 15.24 9.01 5.78
C LYS A 190 15.81 7.64 6.13
N VAL A 191 15.13 6.85 6.96
CA VAL A 191 15.51 5.44 7.19
C VAL A 191 15.38 4.65 5.90
N ALA A 192 14.35 4.89 5.08
CA ALA A 192 14.23 4.23 3.78
C ALA A 192 15.36 4.63 2.81
N GLU A 193 15.81 5.89 2.80
CA GLU A 193 16.99 6.33 2.05
C GLU A 193 18.28 5.64 2.53
N GLU A 194 18.47 5.58 3.85
CA GLU A 194 19.64 4.99 4.50
C GLU A 194 19.75 3.48 4.22
N THR A 195 18.63 2.76 4.37
CA THR A 195 18.56 1.30 4.25
C THR A 195 18.37 0.84 2.80
N GLY A 196 17.81 1.69 1.95
CA GLY A 196 17.37 1.36 0.60
C GLY A 196 16.02 0.66 0.50
N LEU A 197 15.22 0.65 1.57
CA LEU A 197 13.85 0.11 1.56
C LEU A 197 12.96 0.86 0.55
N VAL A 198 12.13 0.11 -0.19
CA VAL A 198 11.00 0.70 -0.92
C VAL A 198 9.91 1.11 0.07
N VAL A 199 9.27 2.25 -0.15
CA VAL A 199 8.16 2.72 0.69
C VAL A 199 6.87 2.64 -0.11
N THR A 200 5.83 1.99 0.42
CA THR A 200 4.47 2.11 -0.13
C THR A 200 3.64 3.04 0.76
N LEU A 201 3.30 4.22 0.23
CA LEU A 201 2.51 5.25 0.90
C LEU A 201 1.10 5.30 0.33
N HIS A 202 0.10 5.05 1.17
CA HIS A 202 -1.28 5.33 0.84
C HIS A 202 -1.69 6.70 1.36
N ASN A 203 -2.01 7.58 0.42
CA ASN A 203 -2.53 8.90 0.73
C ASN A 203 -3.47 9.34 -0.39
N ASP A 204 -4.73 9.55 -0.07
CA ASP A 204 -5.71 10.14 -0.96
C ASP A 204 -5.24 11.51 -1.46
N LEU A 205 -5.47 11.82 -2.73
CA LEU A 205 -5.15 13.13 -3.27
C LEU A 205 -6.16 14.18 -2.85
N TYR A 206 -7.45 13.81 -2.79
CA TYR A 206 -8.56 14.73 -2.53
C TYR A 206 -9.15 14.47 -1.16
N GLN A 207 -9.51 15.54 -0.47
CA GLN A 207 -10.19 15.44 0.82
C GLN A 207 -11.63 14.95 0.63
N THR A 208 -11.98 13.85 1.30
CA THR A 208 -13.33 13.26 1.30
C THR A 208 -13.72 12.87 2.72
N GLU A 209 -14.89 13.30 3.16
CA GLU A 209 -15.45 13.01 4.49
C GLU A 209 -16.47 11.87 4.37
N VAL A 210 -16.18 10.76 5.05
CA VAL A 210 -16.99 9.53 5.03
C VAL A 210 -17.28 9.06 6.45
N ASN A 211 -18.52 8.66 6.72
CA ASN A 211 -18.91 8.09 8.00
C ASN A 211 -18.42 6.65 8.17
N TYR A 212 -18.45 6.15 9.41
CA TYR A 212 -18.01 4.80 9.74
C TYR A 212 -18.80 3.72 8.97
N ASP A 213 -20.05 3.99 8.60
CA ASP A 213 -20.93 3.10 7.83
C ASP A 213 -20.70 3.16 6.31
N GLY A 214 -19.79 4.03 5.85
CA GLY A 214 -19.47 4.23 4.44
C GLY A 214 -20.32 5.29 3.74
N THR A 215 -21.20 6.00 4.45
CA THR A 215 -21.96 7.13 3.91
C THR A 215 -21.04 8.31 3.66
N VAL A 216 -21.04 8.85 2.44
CA VAL A 216 -20.26 10.05 2.09
C VAL A 216 -20.99 11.30 2.61
N GLU A 217 -20.31 12.09 3.43
CA GLU A 217 -20.82 13.36 3.94
C GLU A 217 -20.49 14.51 2.99
N ALA A 218 -19.24 14.58 2.54
CA ALA A 218 -18.77 15.63 1.66
C ALA A 218 -17.55 15.18 0.84
N ILE A 219 -17.45 15.69 -0.38
CA ILE A 219 -16.29 15.51 -1.27
C ILE A 219 -15.77 16.91 -1.61
N TYR A 220 -14.47 17.13 -1.47
CA TYR A 220 -13.83 18.43 -1.75
C TYR A 220 -12.80 18.28 -2.88
N PRO A 221 -13.23 18.24 -4.15
CA PRO A 221 -12.33 17.97 -5.28
C PRO A 221 -11.23 19.04 -5.48
N ASP A 222 -11.46 20.26 -4.99
CA ASP A 222 -10.48 21.36 -5.07
C ASP A 222 -9.53 21.42 -3.86
N ARG A 223 -9.77 20.59 -2.83
CA ARG A 223 -8.89 20.49 -1.65
C ARG A 223 -8.00 19.27 -1.81
N THR A 224 -6.75 19.53 -2.16
CA THR A 224 -5.78 18.47 -2.41
C THR A 224 -4.68 18.43 -1.38
N TYR A 225 -4.10 17.24 -1.20
CA TYR A 225 -2.88 17.04 -0.42
C TYR A 225 -1.60 17.27 -1.25
N GLU A 226 -1.68 17.87 -2.45
CA GLU A 226 -0.54 18.06 -3.36
C GLU A 226 0.64 18.78 -2.67
N ALA A 227 0.38 19.89 -1.97
CA ALA A 227 1.43 20.65 -1.28
C ALA A 227 2.09 19.84 -0.15
N ALA A 228 1.28 19.05 0.57
CA ALA A 228 1.73 18.24 1.69
C ALA A 228 2.56 17.04 1.22
N LEU A 229 2.18 16.40 0.11
CA LEU A 229 2.95 15.33 -0.53
C LEU A 229 4.31 15.84 -1.02
N LYS A 230 4.34 17.01 -1.68
CA LYS A 230 5.60 17.65 -2.12
C LYS A 230 6.48 18.04 -0.94
N HIS A 231 5.89 18.51 0.16
CA HIS A 231 6.63 18.79 1.39
C HIS A 231 7.30 17.51 1.93
N LEU A 232 6.52 16.44 2.17
CA LEU A 232 7.05 15.18 2.69
C LEU A 232 8.20 14.65 1.81
N CYS A 233 7.97 14.60 0.50
CA CYS A 233 8.96 14.25 -0.51
C CYS A 233 10.27 15.05 -0.40
N SER A 234 10.19 16.38 -0.17
CA SER A 234 11.39 17.21 -0.02
C SER A 234 12.23 16.89 1.22
N THR A 235 11.67 16.20 2.22
CA THR A 235 12.41 15.83 3.44
C THR A 235 13.35 14.64 3.25
N ALA A 236 13.12 13.84 2.21
CA ALA A 236 13.87 12.65 1.84
C ALA A 236 13.78 12.45 0.30
N PRO A 237 14.46 13.31 -0.49
CA PRO A 237 14.30 13.40 -1.94
C PRO A 237 14.80 12.17 -2.72
N GLN A 238 15.59 11.29 -2.10
CA GLN A 238 16.11 10.03 -2.65
C GLN A 238 15.31 8.82 -2.18
N ALA A 239 14.31 8.98 -1.32
CA ALA A 239 13.47 7.88 -0.85
C ALA A 239 12.70 7.27 -2.03
N SER A 240 12.81 5.95 -2.20
CA SER A 240 12.08 5.21 -3.23
C SER A 240 10.64 4.97 -2.77
N VAL A 241 9.74 5.91 -3.07
CA VAL A 241 8.34 5.86 -2.64
C VAL A 241 7.42 5.45 -3.78
N ILE A 242 6.61 4.42 -3.59
CA ILE A 242 5.42 4.10 -4.37
C ILE A 242 4.24 4.81 -3.70
N TRP A 243 3.69 5.82 -4.37
CA TRP A 243 2.45 6.48 -3.96
C TRP A 243 1.27 5.71 -4.55
N ALA A 244 0.52 5.06 -3.66
CA ALA A 244 -0.51 4.10 -4.04
C ALA A 244 -1.63 4.74 -4.87
N HIS A 245 -2.08 4.00 -5.88
CA HIS A 245 -3.31 4.26 -6.65
C HIS A 245 -3.41 5.64 -7.29
N THR A 246 -2.28 6.30 -7.57
CA THR A 246 -2.23 7.71 -7.98
C THR A 246 -2.98 8.68 -7.03
N GLY A 247 -3.12 8.30 -5.75
CA GLY A 247 -3.90 9.03 -4.74
C GLY A 247 -5.41 8.89 -4.88
N LEU A 248 -5.88 7.79 -5.46
CA LEU A 248 -7.30 7.45 -5.54
C LEU A 248 -7.69 6.42 -4.50
N GLY A 249 -8.99 6.37 -4.23
CA GLY A 249 -9.55 5.53 -3.19
C GLY A 249 -10.96 5.03 -3.52
N ARG A 250 -11.60 4.43 -2.52
CA ARG A 250 -12.97 3.91 -2.67
C ARG A 250 -13.93 5.06 -2.93
N TYR A 251 -13.78 6.16 -2.19
CA TYR A 251 -14.63 7.35 -2.28
C TYR A 251 -13.91 8.54 -2.95
N VAL A 252 -12.60 8.42 -3.14
CA VAL A 252 -11.76 9.43 -3.79
C VAL A 252 -11.63 9.09 -5.28
N LYS A 253 -12.33 9.85 -6.12
CA LYS A 253 -12.41 9.64 -7.57
C LYS A 253 -11.60 10.68 -8.35
N PRO A 254 -11.08 10.34 -9.54
CA PRO A 254 -10.26 11.27 -10.32
C PRO A 254 -11.11 12.43 -10.84
N THR A 255 -10.61 13.66 -10.67
CA THR A 255 -11.16 14.84 -11.34
C THR A 255 -10.59 14.96 -12.76
N SER A 256 -11.15 15.86 -13.58
CA SER A 256 -10.65 16.10 -14.94
C SER A 256 -9.19 16.59 -14.98
N SER A 257 -8.68 17.17 -13.89
CA SER A 257 -7.29 17.61 -13.74
C SER A 257 -6.39 16.59 -13.03
N HIS A 258 -6.90 15.40 -12.69
CA HIS A 258 -6.21 14.42 -11.84
C HIS A 258 -4.79 14.10 -12.34
N LEU A 259 -4.67 13.69 -13.60
CA LEU A 259 -3.38 13.32 -14.19
C LEU A 259 -2.38 14.48 -14.24
N LYS A 260 -2.86 15.72 -14.43
CA LYS A 260 -2.02 16.91 -14.36
C LYS A 260 -1.50 17.15 -12.94
N THR A 261 -2.30 16.88 -11.92
CA THR A 261 -1.87 16.99 -10.52
C THR A 261 -0.88 15.89 -10.15
N VAL A 262 -1.14 14.65 -10.54
CA VAL A 262 -0.21 13.52 -10.34
C VAL A 262 1.14 13.80 -11.01
N ALA A 263 1.13 14.27 -12.26
CA ALA A 263 2.33 14.69 -12.99
C ALA A 263 3.15 15.75 -12.23
N ARG A 264 2.50 16.82 -11.73
CA ARG A 264 3.19 17.87 -10.95
C ARG A 264 3.83 17.33 -9.67
N ILE A 265 3.24 16.34 -9.01
CA ILE A 265 3.82 15.69 -7.83
C ILE A 265 5.04 14.87 -8.25
N LEU A 266 4.91 14.00 -9.26
CA LEU A 266 6.01 13.17 -9.76
C LEU A 266 7.21 13.99 -10.27
N ASP A 267 6.95 15.14 -10.90
CA ASP A 267 7.97 16.06 -11.38
C ASP A 267 8.69 16.77 -10.22
N SER A 268 7.97 17.05 -9.12
CA SER A 268 8.56 17.61 -7.89
C SER A 268 9.31 16.56 -7.07
N CYS A 269 9.01 15.28 -7.29
CA CYS A 269 9.45 14.15 -6.48
C CYS A 269 10.12 13.08 -7.34
N PRO A 270 11.37 13.31 -7.80
CA PRO A 270 11.99 12.50 -8.85
C PRO A 270 12.21 11.02 -8.47
N ALA A 271 12.32 10.70 -7.19
CA ALA A 271 12.46 9.33 -6.70
C ALA A 271 11.10 8.60 -6.50
N TRP A 272 9.98 9.32 -6.51
CA TRP A 272 8.66 8.74 -6.26
C TRP A 272 8.08 8.10 -7.52
N VAL A 273 7.36 7.02 -7.39
CA VAL A 273 6.59 6.39 -8.46
C VAL A 273 5.14 6.29 -8.00
N VAL A 274 4.24 5.95 -8.91
CA VAL A 274 2.85 5.60 -8.57
C VAL A 274 2.58 4.18 -9.01
N ASP A 275 1.67 3.51 -8.32
CA ASP A 275 0.99 2.35 -8.91
C ASP A 275 -0.43 2.72 -9.36
N ILE A 276 -0.97 1.91 -10.27
CA ILE A 276 -2.37 1.93 -10.68
C ILE A 276 -3.11 0.70 -10.12
N SER A 277 -2.74 0.29 -8.90
CA SER A 277 -3.34 -0.86 -8.26
C SER A 277 -4.78 -0.58 -7.83
N TRP A 278 -5.50 -1.64 -7.46
CA TRP A 278 -6.92 -1.67 -7.09
C TRP A 278 -7.89 -1.74 -8.29
N ASP A 279 -8.76 -2.75 -8.28
CA ASP A 279 -9.81 -2.97 -9.28
C ASP A 279 -10.68 -1.71 -9.51
N LEU A 280 -11.13 -1.04 -8.45
CA LEU A 280 -11.94 0.18 -8.55
C LEU A 280 -11.23 1.33 -9.27
N VAL A 281 -9.90 1.40 -9.13
CA VAL A 281 -9.08 2.43 -9.78
C VAL A 281 -8.90 2.05 -11.24
N GLN A 282 -8.54 0.80 -11.53
CA GLN A 282 -8.39 0.28 -12.88
C GLN A 282 -9.69 0.39 -13.69
N GLU A 283 -10.83 0.09 -13.09
CA GLU A 283 -12.16 0.31 -13.68
C GLU A 283 -12.39 1.78 -14.03
N SER A 284 -11.99 2.72 -13.15
CA SER A 284 -12.12 4.16 -13.45
C SER A 284 -11.19 4.64 -14.59
N ILE A 285 -10.10 3.92 -14.84
CA ILE A 285 -9.17 4.18 -15.95
C ILE A 285 -9.76 3.65 -17.26
N ILE A 286 -10.31 2.43 -17.26
CA ILE A 286 -10.81 1.73 -18.45
C ILE A 286 -12.20 2.23 -18.86
N HIS A 287 -13.04 2.51 -17.87
CA HIS A 287 -14.42 2.97 -18.01
C HIS A 287 -14.64 4.28 -17.22
N PRO A 288 -13.98 5.39 -17.65
CA PRO A 288 -14.06 6.65 -16.93
C PRO A 288 -15.49 7.20 -16.91
N GLY A 289 -15.94 7.58 -15.73
CA GLY A 289 -17.23 8.24 -15.53
C GLY A 289 -17.20 9.72 -15.97
N PRO A 290 -18.36 10.40 -15.92
CA PRO A 290 -18.45 11.83 -16.23
C PRO A 290 -17.48 12.67 -15.38
N GLY A 291 -16.72 13.56 -16.03
CA GLY A 291 -15.77 14.44 -15.36
C GLY A 291 -14.42 13.80 -15.00
N MET A 292 -14.22 12.51 -15.29
CA MET A 292 -12.94 11.81 -15.13
C MET A 292 -12.07 11.95 -16.38
N PRO A 293 -10.74 11.80 -16.28
CA PRO A 293 -9.86 11.79 -17.45
C PRO A 293 -10.24 10.66 -18.41
N PRO A 294 -10.41 10.94 -19.72
CA PRO A 294 -10.70 9.89 -20.70
C PRO A 294 -9.51 8.94 -20.85
N VAL A 295 -9.76 7.72 -21.32
CA VAL A 295 -8.73 6.67 -21.48
C VAL A 295 -7.51 7.13 -22.28
N ASN A 296 -7.69 8.01 -23.27
CA ASN A 296 -6.58 8.54 -24.07
C ASN A 296 -5.63 9.44 -23.27
N GLU A 297 -6.12 10.15 -22.25
CA GLU A 297 -5.26 10.93 -21.35
C GLU A 297 -4.44 10.02 -20.44
N TRP A 298 -5.02 8.92 -19.96
CA TRP A 298 -4.28 7.87 -19.24
C TRP A 298 -3.19 7.24 -20.10
N ILE A 299 -3.49 6.89 -21.36
CA ILE A 299 -2.49 6.40 -22.31
C ILE A 299 -1.36 7.43 -22.52
N GLY A 300 -1.70 8.70 -22.67
CA GLY A 300 -0.72 9.78 -22.77
C GLY A 300 0.18 9.87 -21.54
N PHE A 301 -0.41 9.81 -20.34
CA PHE A 301 0.30 9.79 -19.07
C PHE A 301 1.23 8.57 -18.95
N PHE A 302 0.76 7.37 -19.29
CA PHE A 302 1.58 6.16 -19.26
C PHE A 302 2.74 6.20 -20.24
N ASN A 303 2.56 6.76 -21.43
CA ASN A 303 3.67 6.94 -22.37
C ASN A 303 4.73 7.91 -21.82
N GLN A 304 4.30 9.05 -21.27
CA GLN A 304 5.18 10.08 -20.74
C GLN A 304 5.92 9.63 -19.46
N TYR A 305 5.21 8.99 -18.53
CA TYR A 305 5.71 8.58 -17.21
C TYR A 305 5.99 7.08 -17.13
N SER A 306 6.26 6.41 -18.25
CA SER A 306 6.38 4.94 -18.35
C SER A 306 7.38 4.30 -17.38
N SER A 307 8.39 5.02 -16.89
CA SER A 307 9.37 4.52 -15.90
C SER A 307 8.95 4.75 -14.43
N ARG A 308 7.80 5.40 -14.20
CA ARG A 308 7.32 5.90 -12.92
C ARG A 308 5.93 5.38 -12.55
N VAL A 309 5.39 4.44 -13.33
CA VAL A 309 4.09 3.81 -13.11
C VAL A 309 4.28 2.30 -12.96
N LEU A 310 3.64 1.71 -11.96
CA LEU A 310 3.61 0.28 -11.71
C LEU A 310 2.18 -0.25 -11.79
N TRP A 311 2.02 -1.50 -12.18
CA TRP A 311 0.79 -2.25 -11.95
C TRP A 311 0.85 -2.97 -10.60
N GLY A 312 -0.30 -3.04 -9.92
CA GLY A 312 -0.51 -3.89 -8.77
C GLY A 312 -1.96 -4.31 -8.68
N SER A 313 -2.29 -5.24 -7.78
CA SER A 313 -3.64 -5.76 -7.65
C SER A 313 -4.46 -5.02 -6.59
N ASP A 314 -3.82 -4.58 -5.51
CA ASP A 314 -4.42 -4.21 -4.21
C ASP A 314 -5.39 -5.27 -3.68
N THR A 315 -5.07 -6.54 -3.95
CA THR A 315 -5.90 -7.64 -3.51
C THR A 315 -5.76 -7.84 -2.01
N VAL A 316 -6.89 -7.85 -1.30
CA VAL A 316 -6.98 -8.43 0.05
C VAL A 316 -7.41 -9.88 -0.07
N MET A 317 -6.50 -10.80 0.23
CA MET A 317 -6.65 -12.23 -0.03
C MET A 317 -7.87 -12.89 0.64
N PHE A 318 -8.35 -12.32 1.74
CA PHE A 318 -9.52 -12.83 2.46
C PHE A 318 -10.62 -11.77 2.52
N SER A 319 -11.80 -12.09 2.00
CA SER A 319 -12.91 -11.14 1.91
C SER A 319 -13.54 -10.84 3.28
N LYS A 320 -14.30 -9.75 3.35
CA LYS A 320 -15.03 -9.36 4.56
C LYS A 320 -16.22 -10.28 4.82
N ASN A 321 -16.61 -10.37 6.09
CA ASN A 321 -17.93 -10.84 6.48
C ASN A 321 -18.97 -9.80 6.01
N THR A 322 -20.07 -10.27 5.44
CA THR A 322 -21.26 -9.43 5.24
C THR A 322 -22.23 -9.74 6.36
N LEU A 323 -22.44 -8.77 7.25
CA LEU A 323 -23.36 -8.90 8.38
C LEU A 323 -24.66 -8.16 8.08
N GLU A 324 -25.76 -8.90 8.07
CA GLU A 324 -27.13 -8.41 8.13
C GLU A 324 -27.59 -8.52 9.59
N LEU A 325 -27.25 -7.50 10.39
CA LEU A 325 -27.49 -7.53 11.83
C LEU A 325 -28.99 -7.55 12.15
N PRO A 326 -29.41 -8.28 13.21
CA PRO A 326 -28.60 -9.12 14.09
C PRO A 326 -28.49 -10.59 13.67
N ASP A 327 -29.12 -10.99 12.57
CA ASP A 327 -29.52 -12.40 12.38
C ASP A 327 -28.74 -13.16 11.30
N LYS A 328 -28.06 -12.47 10.38
CA LYS A 328 -27.53 -13.09 9.17
C LYS A 328 -26.09 -12.70 8.90
N VAL A 329 -25.29 -13.69 8.51
CA VAL A 329 -23.90 -13.51 8.10
C VAL A 329 -23.61 -14.32 6.85
N VAL A 330 -22.93 -13.68 5.90
CA VAL A 330 -22.16 -14.37 4.86
C VAL A 330 -20.69 -14.26 5.28
N PRO A 331 -20.07 -15.37 5.74
CA PRO A 331 -18.67 -15.34 6.14
C PRO A 331 -17.76 -14.97 4.97
N GLY A 332 -16.74 -14.17 5.27
CA GLY A 332 -15.64 -13.93 4.35
C GLY A 332 -14.94 -15.24 3.97
N GLN A 333 -14.34 -15.25 2.79
CA GLN A 333 -13.64 -16.40 2.24
C GLN A 333 -12.32 -15.98 1.62
N ARG A 334 -11.38 -16.92 1.55
CA ARG A 334 -10.17 -16.75 0.73
C ARG A 334 -10.60 -16.63 -0.73
N LEU A 335 -10.05 -15.66 -1.45
CA LEU A 335 -10.27 -15.52 -2.89
C LEU A 335 -9.87 -16.80 -3.62
N THR A 336 -10.53 -17.10 -4.73
CA THR A 336 -10.07 -18.18 -5.62
C THR A 336 -8.92 -17.70 -6.51
N VAL A 337 -8.20 -18.64 -7.12
CA VAL A 337 -7.12 -18.32 -8.05
C VAL A 337 -7.66 -17.56 -9.27
N GLU A 338 -8.85 -17.94 -9.77
CA GLU A 338 -9.51 -17.26 -10.88
C GLU A 338 -9.84 -15.81 -10.54
N GLN A 339 -10.32 -15.55 -9.31
CA GLN A 339 -10.62 -14.19 -8.85
C GLN A 339 -9.35 -13.33 -8.78
N TYR A 340 -8.24 -13.88 -8.26
CA TYR A 340 -6.97 -13.16 -8.23
C TYR A 340 -6.43 -12.87 -9.63
N LEU A 341 -6.47 -13.86 -10.53
CA LEU A 341 -5.95 -13.73 -11.89
C LEU A 341 -6.85 -12.90 -12.82
N ALA A 342 -8.10 -12.60 -12.44
CA ALA A 342 -8.98 -11.72 -13.19
C ALA A 342 -8.46 -10.27 -13.26
N LEU A 343 -7.66 -9.82 -12.29
CA LEU A 343 -7.17 -8.44 -12.21
C LEU A 343 -6.15 -8.09 -13.31
N PRO A 344 -5.10 -8.90 -13.58
CA PRO A 344 -4.30 -8.73 -14.77
C PRO A 344 -5.15 -8.70 -16.05
N GLU A 345 -6.13 -9.60 -16.19
CA GLU A 345 -6.99 -9.69 -17.39
C GLU A 345 -7.86 -8.45 -17.59
N LEU A 346 -8.36 -7.85 -16.51
CA LEU A 346 -9.15 -6.61 -16.54
C LEU A 346 -8.43 -5.51 -17.31
N ILE A 347 -7.14 -5.32 -17.06
CA ILE A 347 -6.38 -4.19 -17.61
C ILE A 347 -5.60 -4.51 -18.89
N ARG A 348 -5.51 -5.79 -19.29
CA ARG A 348 -4.86 -6.18 -20.57
C ARG A 348 -5.37 -5.43 -21.80
N PRO A 349 -6.68 -5.17 -21.98
CA PRO A 349 -7.18 -4.40 -23.12
C PRO A 349 -6.64 -2.96 -23.18
N LEU A 350 -6.30 -2.37 -22.04
CA LEU A 350 -5.63 -1.07 -22.00
C LEU A 350 -4.15 -1.20 -22.37
N PHE A 351 -3.46 -2.22 -21.83
CA PHE A 351 -2.06 -2.48 -22.15
C PHE A 351 -1.81 -2.78 -23.62
N SER A 352 -2.75 -3.43 -24.32
CA SER A 352 -2.63 -3.70 -25.76
C SER A 352 -2.66 -2.43 -26.63
N ARG A 353 -3.11 -1.30 -26.06
CA ARG A 353 -3.11 0.02 -26.71
C ARG A 353 -1.83 0.82 -26.45
N LEU A 354 -0.95 0.35 -25.57
CA LEU A 354 0.34 0.97 -25.26
C LEU A 354 1.44 0.39 -26.17
N PRO A 355 2.51 1.15 -26.46
CA PRO A 355 3.73 0.59 -27.03
C PRO A 355 4.22 -0.60 -26.19
N PRO A 356 4.67 -1.72 -26.79
CA PRO A 356 5.03 -2.93 -26.04
C PRO A 356 6.04 -2.68 -24.91
N GLN A 357 7.03 -1.82 -25.14
CA GLN A 357 8.02 -1.40 -24.15
C GLN A 357 7.46 -0.58 -22.97
N VAL A 358 6.37 0.16 -23.19
CA VAL A 358 5.68 0.91 -22.13
C VAL A 358 4.83 -0.05 -21.30
N ALA A 359 4.12 -0.97 -21.96
CA ALA A 359 3.36 -2.01 -21.28
C ALA A 359 4.24 -2.88 -20.38
N GLU A 360 5.39 -3.37 -20.89
CA GLU A 360 6.33 -4.18 -20.12
C GLU A 360 6.88 -3.45 -18.89
N LYS A 361 7.27 -2.18 -19.05
CA LYS A 361 7.77 -1.37 -17.93
C LYS A 361 6.75 -1.27 -16.81
N ILE A 362 5.49 -0.98 -17.16
CA ILE A 362 4.44 -0.74 -16.18
C ILE A 362 3.98 -2.05 -15.55
N SER A 363 3.79 -3.11 -16.34
CA SER A 363 3.31 -4.38 -15.82
C SER A 363 4.37 -5.12 -15.00
N HIS A 364 5.65 -4.94 -15.30
CA HIS A 364 6.72 -5.77 -14.74
C HIS A 364 8.06 -5.04 -14.53
N GLY A 365 8.64 -4.42 -15.57
CA GLY A 365 10.03 -3.97 -15.54
C GLY A 365 10.36 -2.94 -14.44
N ASN A 366 9.45 -2.00 -14.16
CA ASN A 366 9.64 -1.01 -13.11
C ASN A 366 9.64 -1.63 -11.71
N TYR A 367 8.78 -2.61 -11.46
CA TYR A 367 8.77 -3.36 -10.21
C TYR A 367 10.12 -4.02 -9.97
N VAL A 368 10.60 -4.81 -10.95
CA VAL A 368 11.83 -5.59 -10.81
C VAL A 368 13.02 -4.68 -10.54
N ARG A 369 13.11 -3.58 -11.30
CA ARG A 369 14.16 -2.57 -11.10
C ARG A 369 14.15 -1.99 -9.68
N LEU A 370 12.99 -1.67 -9.12
CA LEU A 370 12.89 -1.07 -7.78
C LEU A 370 13.24 -2.09 -6.69
N PHE A 371 12.62 -3.26 -6.73
CA PHE A 371 12.78 -4.25 -5.66
C PHE A 371 14.10 -5.00 -5.70
N ASP A 372 14.72 -5.21 -6.87
CA ASP A 372 16.07 -5.77 -6.94
C ASP A 372 17.11 -4.81 -6.36
N GLU A 373 16.99 -3.53 -6.65
CA GLU A 373 17.88 -2.51 -6.09
C GLU A 373 17.67 -2.37 -4.57
N ALA A 374 16.43 -2.42 -4.11
CA ALA A 374 16.11 -2.38 -2.68
C ALA A 374 16.70 -3.59 -1.95
N ARG A 375 16.51 -4.81 -2.46
CA ARG A 375 17.14 -6.01 -1.90
C ARG A 375 18.64 -5.83 -1.77
N ARG A 376 19.31 -5.40 -2.85
CA ARG A 376 20.76 -5.20 -2.86
C ARG A 376 21.20 -4.21 -1.78
N LYS A 377 20.54 -3.05 -1.68
CA LYS A 377 20.86 -2.02 -0.67
C LYS A 377 20.56 -2.47 0.75
N VAL A 378 19.40 -3.08 1.00
CA VAL A 378 19.02 -3.54 2.33
C VAL A 378 19.94 -4.67 2.80
N ARG A 379 20.28 -5.63 1.93
CA ARG A 379 21.28 -6.67 2.28
C ARG A 379 22.63 -6.06 2.65
N ALA A 380 23.07 -5.02 1.92
CA ALA A 380 24.33 -4.34 2.21
C ALA A 380 24.26 -3.57 3.54
N TRP A 381 23.15 -2.88 3.82
CA TRP A 381 22.91 -2.20 5.09
C TRP A 381 22.90 -3.18 6.26
N GLU A 382 22.18 -4.30 6.16
CA GLU A 382 22.18 -5.30 7.23
C GLU A 382 23.56 -5.89 7.49
N ALA A 383 24.34 -6.16 6.43
CA ALA A 383 25.70 -6.66 6.58
C ALA A 383 26.61 -5.67 7.31
N SER A 384 26.46 -4.36 7.08
CA SER A 384 27.26 -3.34 7.77
C SER A 384 26.83 -3.09 9.22
N HIS A 385 25.60 -3.47 9.59
CA HIS A 385 25.03 -3.29 10.93
C HIS A 385 24.84 -4.62 11.69
N ALA A 386 25.49 -5.70 11.23
CA ALA A 386 25.32 -7.04 11.80
C ALA A 386 25.78 -7.18 13.27
N GLN A 387 26.49 -6.19 13.80
CA GLN A 387 26.97 -6.14 15.19
C GLN A 387 26.25 -5.08 16.03
N ASP A 388 25.26 -4.40 15.47
CA ASP A 388 24.48 -3.41 16.19
C ASP A 388 23.64 -4.08 17.29
N ASP A 389 23.58 -3.45 18.45
CA ASP A 389 22.67 -3.89 19.51
C ASP A 389 21.25 -3.42 19.19
N VAL A 390 20.39 -4.37 18.83
CA VAL A 390 18.97 -4.14 18.52
C VAL A 390 18.20 -3.48 19.69
N TRP A 391 18.70 -3.62 20.92
CA TRP A 391 18.12 -3.02 22.12
C TRP A 391 18.60 -1.58 22.35
N ASP A 392 19.75 -1.18 21.80
CA ASP A 392 20.39 0.13 22.01
C ASP A 392 20.62 0.87 20.68
N LEU A 393 19.58 0.98 19.87
CA LEU A 393 19.62 1.77 18.64
C LEU A 393 19.45 3.26 18.95
N ALA A 394 20.34 4.09 18.41
CA ALA A 394 20.26 5.53 18.53
C ALA A 394 18.90 6.07 18.04
N GLY A 395 18.33 7.00 18.83
CA GLY A 395 17.11 7.73 18.49
C GLY A 395 17.26 8.56 17.19
N PRO A 396 16.15 9.06 16.62
CA PRO A 396 16.23 9.87 15.41
C PRO A 396 17.01 11.15 15.73
N SER A 397 18.00 11.50 14.91
CA SER A 397 18.79 12.71 15.10
C SER A 397 17.86 13.93 15.20
N ALA A 398 18.17 14.87 16.09
CA ALA A 398 17.48 16.15 16.08
C ALA A 398 17.64 16.77 14.68
N ALA A 399 16.53 17.19 14.06
CA ALA A 399 16.62 18.02 12.86
C ALA A 399 17.50 19.22 13.20
N VAL A 400 18.52 19.49 12.37
CA VAL A 400 19.24 20.77 12.43
C VAL A 400 18.18 21.84 12.22
N ARG A 401 17.93 22.62 13.26
CA ARG A 401 16.87 23.65 13.29
C ARG A 401 17.07 24.71 12.24
#